data_AF-A0A5E4KUJ5-F1
#
_entry.id   AF-A0A5E4KUJ5-F1
#
_cell.length_a   1.000
_cell.length_b   1.000
_cell.length_c   1.000
_cell.angle_alpha   90.00
_cell.angle_beta   90.00
_cell.angle_gamma   90.00
#
_symmetry.space_group_name_H-M   'P 1'
#
loop_
_entity.id
_entity.type
_entity.pdbx_description
1 polymer ?
#
loop_
_entity_poly.entity_id
_entity_poly.type
_entity_poly.pdbx_seq_one_letter_code
_entity_poly.pdbx_strand_id
1 'polypeptide(L)'
;MKSDGWQHSNAIEWPKGKFDMNKKLISISYFDELTKKFIEKSKSLILIAVTSSLLASTAAFVYGMIKTFTVILNFVISYGKDPLGVIALLELMDIFLIATVLFIFAMGMYELFIDTIALPEWLIIRDLHDLKIKMSSVMILVMGIIFLEHLVEWKDPLGTLFFGISVAVVSGALIAFSHFWQKD
;
A
#
# COMPACT_ATOMS: atom_id res chain seq x y z
N MET A 1 23.39 72.05 -52.00
CA MET A 1 23.05 71.61 -50.63
C MET A 1 23.12 70.10 -50.59
N LYS A 2 23.61 69.60 -49.46
CA LYS A 2 24.32 68.35 -49.21
C LYS A 2 23.43 67.44 -48.34
N SER A 3 23.39 66.13 -48.59
CA SER A 3 23.31 65.08 -47.54
C SER A 3 23.28 63.67 -48.16
N ASP A 4 24.45 63.21 -48.59
CA ASP A 4 25.18 62.09 -48.00
C ASP A 4 24.35 61.10 -47.16
N GLY A 5 24.49 59.82 -47.53
CA GLY A 5 25.05 58.84 -46.60
C GLY A 5 24.10 58.26 -45.55
N TRP A 6 23.41 57.18 -45.92
CA TRP A 6 23.10 56.10 -44.98
C TRP A 6 23.32 54.74 -45.67
N GLN A 7 24.57 54.48 -46.04
CA GLN A 7 25.15 53.15 -45.83
C GLN A 7 25.53 53.06 -44.35
N HIS A 8 25.40 51.87 -43.77
CA HIS A 8 25.70 51.49 -42.37
C HIS A 8 24.53 51.60 -41.38
N SER A 9 23.82 50.48 -41.20
CA SER A 9 23.44 50.03 -39.85
C SER A 9 23.31 48.51 -39.85
N ASN A 10 24.45 47.88 -39.48
CA ASN A 10 24.56 46.66 -38.69
C ASN A 10 23.68 45.48 -39.12
N ALA A 11 24.22 44.67 -40.03
CA ALA A 11 23.94 43.24 -40.01
C ALA A 11 24.26 42.74 -38.60
N ILE A 12 23.22 42.40 -37.84
CA ILE A 12 23.36 41.75 -36.54
C ILE A 12 24.03 40.41 -36.84
N GLU A 13 25.34 40.33 -36.61
CA GLU A 13 26.07 39.07 -36.63
C GLU A 13 25.51 38.20 -35.51
N TRP A 14 24.66 37.26 -35.90
CA TRP A 14 24.23 36.19 -35.01
C TRP A 14 25.49 35.44 -34.54
N PRO A 15 25.74 35.32 -33.23
CA PRO A 15 26.85 34.53 -32.74
C PRO A 15 26.59 33.08 -33.13
N LYS A 16 27.30 32.60 -34.16
CA LYS A 16 27.35 31.18 -34.51
C LYS A 16 28.18 30.45 -33.46
N GLY A 17 27.69 30.43 -32.23
CA GLY A 17 28.09 29.42 -31.26
C GLY A 17 27.75 28.09 -31.91
N LYS A 18 28.79 27.34 -32.33
CA LYS A 18 28.65 25.97 -32.80
C LYS A 18 27.97 25.21 -31.67
N PHE A 19 26.66 25.05 -31.80
CA PHE A 19 25.85 24.22 -30.93
C PHE A 19 26.39 22.79 -31.12
N ASP A 20 27.29 22.39 -30.23
CA ASP A 20 27.93 21.08 -30.25
C ASP A 20 26.88 20.03 -29.87
N MET A 21 26.07 19.65 -30.88
CA MET A 21 25.02 18.65 -30.77
C MET A 21 25.55 17.33 -30.23
N ASN A 22 26.82 17.00 -30.50
CA ASN A 22 27.42 15.74 -30.08
C ASN A 22 27.58 15.66 -28.56
N LYS A 23 28.05 16.73 -27.90
CA LYS A 23 28.11 16.80 -26.43
C LYS A 23 26.73 16.65 -25.77
N LYS A 24 25.70 17.27 -26.37
CA LYS A 24 24.33 17.18 -25.85
C LYS A 24 23.77 15.76 -26.00
N LEU A 25 23.99 15.11 -27.14
CA LEU A 25 23.56 13.73 -27.40
C LEU A 25 24.25 12.72 -26.46
N ILE A 26 25.54 12.89 -26.17
CA ILE A 26 26.28 12.03 -25.22
C ILE A 26 25.71 12.20 -23.80
N SER A 27 25.42 13.44 -23.37
CA SER A 27 24.83 13.68 -22.04
C SER A 27 23.43 13.10 -21.89
N ILE A 28 22.61 13.14 -22.95
CA ILE A 28 21.25 12.56 -22.97
C ILE A 28 21.34 11.02 -22.93
N SER A 29 22.23 10.43 -23.74
CA SER A 29 22.45 8.97 -23.74
C SER A 29 22.98 8.45 -22.40
N TYR A 30 23.86 9.19 -21.72
CA TYR A 30 24.34 8.83 -20.38
C TYR A 30 23.22 8.93 -19.32
N PHE A 31 22.32 9.90 -19.46
CA PHE A 31 21.18 10.06 -18.55
C PHE A 31 20.18 8.90 -18.68
N ASP A 32 19.94 8.42 -19.90
CA ASP A 32 19.06 7.27 -20.16
C ASP A 32 19.65 5.96 -19.61
N GLU A 33 20.96 5.76 -19.68
CA GLU A 33 21.62 4.59 -19.07
C GLU A 33 21.59 4.63 -17.53
N LEU A 34 21.83 5.80 -16.93
CA LEU A 34 21.78 5.98 -15.48
C LEU A 34 20.37 5.80 -14.93
N THR A 35 19.36 6.34 -15.61
CA THR A 35 17.95 6.17 -15.22
C THR A 35 17.51 4.73 -15.37
N LYS A 36 17.88 4.03 -16.46
CA LYS A 36 17.64 2.58 -16.59
C LYS A 36 18.27 1.77 -15.46
N LYS A 37 19.52 2.05 -15.10
CA LYS A 37 20.20 1.37 -13.97
C LYS A 37 19.52 1.65 -12.63
N PHE A 38 19.03 2.87 -12.42
CA PHE A 38 18.30 3.23 -11.20
C PHE A 38 16.94 2.53 -11.11
N ILE A 39 16.23 2.41 -12.25
CA ILE A 39 14.96 1.69 -12.37
C ILE A 39 15.15 0.18 -12.24
N GLU A 40 16.24 -0.40 -12.76
CA GLU A 40 16.53 -1.82 -12.54
C GLU A 40 16.81 -2.12 -11.07
N LYS A 41 17.51 -1.20 -10.37
CA LYS A 41 17.79 -1.35 -8.93
C LYS A 41 16.53 -1.19 -8.07
N SER A 42 15.49 -0.50 -8.55
CA SER A 42 14.23 -0.35 -7.81
C SER A 42 13.47 -1.66 -7.69
N LYS A 43 13.56 -2.55 -8.70
CA LYS A 43 12.98 -3.90 -8.63
C LYS A 43 13.57 -4.72 -7.48
N SER A 44 14.87 -4.61 -7.24
CA SER A 44 15.54 -5.32 -6.15
C SER A 44 15.10 -4.84 -4.75
N LEU A 45 14.84 -3.54 -4.58
CA LEU A 45 14.32 -3.01 -3.31
C LEU A 45 12.92 -3.57 -3.01
N ILE A 46 12.09 -3.69 -4.04
CA ILE A 46 10.73 -4.21 -3.90
C ILE A 46 10.75 -5.71 -3.56
N LEU A 47 11.68 -6.46 -4.15
CA LEU A 47 11.89 -7.86 -3.81
C LEU A 47 12.21 -8.05 -2.31
N ILE A 48 13.03 -7.17 -1.73
CA ILE A 48 13.34 -7.18 -0.29
C ILE A 48 12.09 -6.88 0.55
N ALA A 49 11.29 -5.89 0.14
CA ALA A 49 10.03 -5.55 0.83
C ALA A 49 9.00 -6.69 0.78
N VAL A 50 8.84 -7.32 -0.39
CA VAL A 50 7.93 -8.46 -0.57
C VAL A 50 8.38 -9.65 0.28
N THR A 51 9.66 -10.02 0.22
CA THR A 51 10.19 -11.18 0.98
C THR A 51 10.09 -10.97 2.48
N SER A 52 10.35 -9.77 2.99
CA SER A 52 10.19 -9.45 4.41
C SER A 52 8.72 -9.45 4.86
N SER A 53 7.80 -8.90 4.06
CA SER A 53 6.36 -8.95 4.35
C SER A 53 5.80 -10.38 4.30
N LEU A 54 6.28 -11.20 3.36
CA LEU A 54 5.90 -12.62 3.26
C LEU A 54 6.37 -13.42 4.49
N LEU A 55 7.60 -13.17 4.95
CA LEU A 55 8.14 -13.79 6.15
C LEU A 55 7.34 -13.37 7.40
N ALA A 56 7.02 -12.07 7.52
CA ALA A 56 6.23 -11.55 8.62
C ALA A 56 4.81 -12.16 8.65
N SER A 57 4.14 -12.24 7.50
CA SER A 57 2.83 -12.90 7.37
C SER A 57 2.91 -14.38 7.76
N THR A 58 3.93 -15.10 7.30
CA THR A 58 4.14 -16.51 7.65
C THR A 58 4.33 -16.69 9.15
N ALA A 59 5.15 -15.84 9.78
CA ALA A 59 5.35 -15.85 11.23
C ALA A 59 4.05 -15.58 11.99
N ALA A 60 3.24 -14.62 11.53
CA ALA A 60 1.94 -14.32 12.11
C ALA A 60 0.95 -15.50 11.99
N PHE A 61 0.91 -16.20 10.84
CA PHE A 61 0.12 -17.41 10.67
C PHE A 61 0.55 -18.54 11.62
N VAL A 62 1.85 -18.76 11.77
CA VAL A 62 2.38 -19.78 12.70
C VAL A 62 2.02 -19.42 14.14
N TYR A 63 2.18 -18.15 14.52
CA TYR A 63 1.79 -17.68 15.85
C TYR A 63 0.29 -17.86 16.10
N GLY A 64 -0.56 -17.46 15.15
CA GLY A 64 -2.00 -17.65 15.20
C GLY A 64 -2.39 -19.12 15.32
N MET A 65 -1.71 -20.01 14.60
CA MET A 65 -1.93 -21.46 14.68
C MET A 65 -1.60 -22.01 16.08
N ILE A 66 -0.46 -21.65 16.65
CA ILE A 66 -0.06 -22.09 18.00
C ILE A 66 -1.10 -21.61 19.03
N LYS A 67 -1.47 -20.33 18.97
CA LYS A 67 -2.44 -19.75 19.89
C LYS A 67 -3.83 -20.39 19.75
N THR A 68 -4.26 -20.64 18.52
CA THR A 68 -5.54 -21.33 18.24
C THR A 68 -5.57 -22.69 18.90
N PHE A 69 -4.48 -23.45 18.80
CA PHE A 69 -4.39 -24.77 19.43
C PHE A 69 -4.54 -24.68 20.95
N THR A 70 -3.88 -23.70 21.59
CA THR A 70 -4.03 -23.46 23.03
C THR A 70 -5.45 -23.08 23.43
N VAL A 71 -6.10 -22.18 22.67
CA VAL A 71 -7.48 -21.73 22.95
C VAL A 71 -8.47 -22.88 22.83
N ILE A 72 -8.36 -23.70 21.79
CA ILE A 72 -9.25 -24.87 21.59
C ILE A 72 -9.10 -25.86 22.74
N LEU A 73 -7.87 -26.19 23.14
CA LEU A 73 -7.64 -27.11 24.25
C LEU A 73 -8.25 -26.58 25.56
N ASN A 74 -8.04 -25.30 25.88
CA ASN A 74 -8.62 -24.69 27.07
C ASN A 74 -10.14 -24.67 27.02
N PHE A 75 -10.73 -24.41 25.86
CA PHE A 75 -12.18 -24.37 25.68
C PHE A 75 -12.83 -25.75 25.88
N VAL A 76 -12.20 -26.81 25.36
CA VAL A 76 -12.66 -28.20 25.52
C VAL A 76 -12.56 -28.65 26.99
N ILE A 77 -11.47 -28.31 27.67
CA ILE A 77 -11.24 -28.70 29.07
C ILE A 77 -12.21 -27.97 30.03
N SER A 78 -12.51 -26.69 29.79
CA SER A 78 -13.39 -25.87 30.65
C SER A 78 -14.89 -26.06 30.40
N TYR A 79 -15.31 -26.98 29.52
CA TYR A 79 -16.73 -27.21 29.17
C TYR A 79 -17.50 -25.93 28.79
N GLY A 80 -16.84 -24.96 28.15
CA GLY A 80 -17.48 -23.75 27.61
C GLY A 80 -18.11 -22.79 28.65
N LYS A 81 -17.77 -22.90 29.94
CA LYS A 81 -18.33 -22.03 31.00
C LYS A 81 -17.58 -20.71 31.20
N ASP A 82 -16.48 -20.49 30.49
CA ASP A 82 -15.62 -19.33 30.69
C ASP A 82 -15.92 -18.23 29.65
N PRO A 83 -16.45 -17.06 30.04
CA PRO A 83 -16.66 -15.92 29.16
C PRO A 83 -15.38 -15.49 28.43
N LEU A 84 -14.21 -15.78 29.01
CA LEU A 84 -12.90 -15.52 28.42
C LEU A 84 -12.67 -16.27 27.11
N GLY A 85 -13.37 -17.38 26.87
CA GLY A 85 -13.27 -18.15 25.63
C GLY A 85 -13.70 -17.37 24.39
N VAL A 86 -14.76 -16.56 24.50
CA VAL A 86 -15.26 -15.75 23.37
C VAL A 86 -14.28 -14.61 23.05
N ILE A 87 -13.74 -13.96 24.07
CA ILE A 87 -12.74 -12.90 23.91
C ILE A 87 -11.47 -13.46 23.27
N ALA A 88 -11.01 -14.64 23.69
CA ALA A 88 -9.85 -15.30 23.10
C ALA A 88 -10.06 -15.66 21.62
N LEU A 89 -11.28 -16.02 21.20
CA LEU A 89 -11.61 -16.26 19.79
C LEU A 89 -11.55 -14.97 18.95
N LEU A 90 -11.98 -13.83 19.51
CA LEU A 90 -11.86 -12.53 18.84
C LEU A 90 -10.39 -12.13 18.68
N GLU A 91 -9.57 -12.38 19.70
CA GLU A 91 -8.11 -12.16 19.64
C GLU A 91 -7.44 -13.03 18.55
N LEU A 92 -7.90 -14.27 18.33
CA LEU A 92 -7.43 -15.09 17.22
C LEU A 92 -7.82 -14.48 15.86
N MET A 93 -9.02 -13.92 15.78
CA MET A 93 -9.52 -13.32 14.55
C MET A 93 -8.63 -12.16 14.09
N ASP A 94 -8.20 -11.31 15.03
CA ASP A 94 -7.28 -10.20 14.73
C ASP A 94 -5.90 -10.70 14.23
N ILE A 95 -5.32 -11.71 14.88
CA ILE A 95 -4.01 -12.27 14.47
C ILE A 95 -4.06 -12.80 13.03
N PHE A 96 -5.09 -13.57 12.67
CA PHE A 96 -5.25 -14.09 11.32
C PHE A 96 -5.56 -12.99 10.30
N LEU A 97 -6.22 -11.93 10.72
CA LEU A 97 -6.53 -10.78 9.88
C LEU A 97 -5.25 -10.01 9.53
N ILE A 98 -4.39 -9.71 10.53
CA ILE A 98 -3.08 -9.09 10.30
C ILE A 98 -2.21 -9.98 9.41
N ALA A 99 -2.19 -11.29 9.64
CA ALA A 99 -1.44 -12.24 8.82
C ALA A 99 -1.90 -12.19 7.34
N THR A 100 -3.21 -12.18 7.12
CA THR A 100 -3.83 -12.08 5.79
C THR A 100 -3.56 -10.73 5.13
N VAL A 101 -3.64 -9.62 5.87
CA VAL A 101 -3.33 -8.28 5.35
C VAL A 101 -1.89 -8.21 4.86
N LEU A 102 -0.93 -8.71 5.66
CA LEU A 102 0.49 -8.75 5.28
C LEU A 102 0.73 -9.67 4.08
N PHE A 103 -0.04 -10.77 3.96
CA PHE A 103 0.03 -11.67 2.81
C PHE A 103 -0.48 -11.00 1.53
N ILE A 104 -1.67 -10.41 1.58
CA ILE A 104 -2.26 -9.69 0.45
C ILE A 104 -1.37 -8.51 0.04
N PHE A 105 -0.77 -7.81 1.01
CA PHE A 105 0.20 -6.76 0.73
C PHE A 105 1.42 -7.28 -0.04
N ALA A 106 2.03 -8.37 0.44
CA ALA A 106 3.18 -8.98 -0.21
C ALA A 106 2.86 -9.43 -1.64
N MET A 107 1.73 -10.10 -1.83
CA MET A 107 1.25 -10.55 -3.13
C MET A 107 0.97 -9.39 -4.08
N GLY A 108 0.31 -8.33 -3.59
CA GLY A 108 0.00 -7.16 -4.40
C GLY A 108 1.21 -6.34 -4.79
N MET A 109 2.18 -6.19 -3.88
CA MET A 109 3.48 -5.59 -4.19
C MET A 109 4.27 -6.45 -5.19
N TYR A 110 4.15 -7.78 -5.12
CA TYR A 110 4.81 -8.67 -6.07
C TYR A 110 4.19 -8.53 -7.47
N GLU A 111 2.87 -8.63 -7.58
CA GLU A 111 2.14 -8.58 -8.86
C GLU A 111 2.40 -7.27 -9.61
N LEU A 112 2.37 -6.16 -8.89
CA LEU A 112 2.50 -4.83 -9.46
C LEU A 112 3.90 -4.52 -10.03
N PHE A 113 4.96 -5.04 -9.39
CA PHE A 113 6.32 -4.59 -9.67
C PHE A 113 7.21 -5.66 -10.30
N ILE A 114 6.83 -6.93 -10.21
CA ILE A 114 7.67 -8.05 -10.64
C ILE A 114 7.04 -8.73 -11.84
N ASP A 115 5.93 -9.44 -11.67
CA ASP A 115 5.30 -10.21 -12.74
C ASP A 115 3.83 -10.51 -12.45
N THR A 116 3.04 -10.65 -13.51
CA THR A 116 1.63 -11.03 -13.40
C THR A 116 1.51 -12.50 -13.03
N ILE A 117 0.92 -12.78 -11.88
CA ILE A 117 0.65 -14.14 -11.40
C ILE A 117 -0.79 -14.51 -11.74
N ALA A 118 -1.08 -15.80 -11.94
CA ALA A 118 -2.45 -16.29 -12.15
C ALA A 118 -3.25 -16.21 -10.83
N LEU A 119 -3.72 -15.00 -10.50
CA LEU A 119 -4.53 -14.72 -9.33
C LEU A 119 -6.02 -14.72 -9.72
N PRO A 120 -6.93 -15.13 -8.81
CA PRO A 120 -8.36 -15.01 -9.07
C PRO A 120 -8.74 -13.55 -9.27
N GLU A 121 -9.79 -13.27 -10.05
CA GLU A 121 -10.16 -11.89 -10.48
C GLU A 121 -10.28 -10.88 -9.33
N TRP A 122 -10.69 -11.34 -8.14
CA TRP A 122 -10.80 -10.47 -6.96
C TRP A 122 -9.45 -10.01 -6.39
N LEU A 123 -8.32 -10.61 -6.79
CA LEU A 123 -6.97 -10.28 -6.31
C LEU A 123 -6.05 -9.70 -7.40
N ILE A 124 -6.48 -9.68 -8.66
CA ILE A 124 -5.72 -9.05 -9.75
C ILE A 124 -5.55 -7.56 -9.45
N ILE A 125 -4.29 -7.12 -9.36
CA ILE A 125 -3.90 -5.74 -9.08
C ILE A 125 -3.14 -5.22 -10.30
N ARG A 126 -3.78 -4.34 -11.08
CA ARG A 126 -3.16 -3.79 -12.29
C ARG A 126 -2.28 -2.58 -12.00
N ASP A 127 -2.59 -1.86 -10.92
CA ASP A 127 -1.91 -0.63 -10.52
C ASP A 127 -1.78 -0.50 -8.98
N LEU A 128 -0.87 0.38 -8.53
CA LEU A 128 -0.75 0.78 -7.11
C LEU A 128 -2.08 1.23 -6.50
N HIS A 129 -2.95 1.79 -7.35
CA HIS A 129 -4.26 2.26 -6.96
C HIS A 129 -5.18 1.12 -6.53
N ASP A 130 -5.20 0.02 -7.30
CA ASP A 130 -5.99 -1.17 -6.99
C ASP A 130 -5.53 -1.83 -5.70
N LEU A 131 -4.21 -1.87 -5.45
CA LEU A 131 -3.67 -2.34 -4.18
C LEU A 131 -4.21 -1.50 -3.01
N LYS A 132 -4.15 -0.16 -3.15
CA LYS A 132 -4.64 0.75 -2.11
C LYS A 132 -6.12 0.55 -1.81
N ILE A 133 -6.96 0.41 -2.84
CA ILE A 133 -8.41 0.19 -2.68
C ILE A 133 -8.66 -1.16 -1.99
N LYS A 134 -8.03 -2.25 -2.44
CA LYS A 134 -8.20 -3.58 -1.83
C LYS A 134 -7.76 -3.57 -0.38
N MET A 135 -6.62 -2.96 -0.05
CA MET A 135 -6.16 -2.84 1.34
C MET A 135 -7.10 -1.99 2.20
N SER A 136 -7.64 -0.89 1.66
CA SER A 136 -8.65 -0.07 2.34
C SER A 136 -9.89 -0.90 2.71
N SER A 137 -10.34 -1.78 1.80
CA SER A 137 -11.46 -2.67 2.09
C SER A 137 -11.18 -3.61 3.26
N VAL A 138 -9.97 -4.17 3.34
CA VAL A 138 -9.58 -5.04 4.45
C VAL A 138 -9.43 -4.23 5.75
N MET A 139 -8.90 -3.01 5.69
CA MET A 139 -8.83 -2.11 6.86
C MET A 139 -10.21 -1.81 7.46
N ILE A 140 -11.22 -1.56 6.62
CA ILE A 140 -12.60 -1.34 7.10
C ILE A 140 -13.12 -2.58 7.83
N LEU A 141 -12.84 -3.77 7.28
CA LEU A 141 -13.20 -5.04 7.93
C LEU A 141 -12.52 -5.17 9.31
N VAL A 142 -11.21 -4.88 9.40
CA VAL A 142 -10.44 -4.88 10.66
C VAL A 142 -11.07 -3.95 11.70
N MET A 143 -11.40 -2.72 11.31
CA MET A 143 -12.03 -1.76 12.23
C MET A 143 -13.38 -2.27 12.75
N GLY A 144 -14.18 -2.91 11.89
CA GLY A 144 -15.44 -3.52 12.30
C GLY A 144 -15.26 -4.66 13.32
N ILE A 145 -14.19 -5.44 13.16
CA ILE A 145 -13.84 -6.55 14.07
C ILE A 145 -13.42 -6.02 15.44
N ILE A 146 -12.55 -5.01 15.49
CA ILE A 146 -12.11 -4.39 16.75
C ILE A 146 -13.30 -3.75 17.48
N PHE A 147 -14.23 -3.14 16.76
CA PHE A 147 -15.49 -2.65 17.34
C PHE A 147 -16.33 -3.78 17.94
N LEU A 148 -16.45 -4.91 17.23
CA LEU A 148 -17.18 -6.06 17.74
C LEU A 148 -16.52 -6.65 18.99
N GLU A 149 -15.19 -6.70 19.04
CA GLU A 149 -14.43 -7.11 20.23
C GLU A 149 -14.74 -6.25 21.45
N HIS A 150 -14.66 -4.92 21.29
CA HIS A 150 -15.01 -3.97 22.34
C HIS A 150 -16.49 -4.06 22.75
N LEU A 151 -17.35 -4.37 21.78
CA LEU A 151 -18.78 -4.56 22.01
C LEU A 151 -19.08 -5.86 22.73
N VAL A 152 -18.27 -6.91 22.62
CA VAL A 152 -18.47 -8.18 23.34
C VAL A 152 -17.95 -8.10 24.78
N GLU A 153 -16.91 -7.31 25.05
CA GLU A 153 -16.31 -7.21 26.39
C GLU A 153 -17.22 -6.52 27.43
N TRP A 154 -18.22 -5.72 27.00
CA TRP A 154 -19.26 -5.06 27.83
C TRP A 154 -18.75 -4.42 29.15
N LYS A 155 -17.59 -3.75 29.13
CA LYS A 155 -17.03 -3.09 30.32
C LYS A 155 -17.51 -1.65 30.54
N ASP A 156 -17.68 -0.86 29.47
CA ASP A 156 -18.13 0.54 29.54
C ASP A 156 -19.07 0.92 28.37
N PRO A 157 -20.39 1.06 28.63
CA PRO A 157 -21.37 1.37 27.59
C PRO A 157 -21.13 2.71 26.88
N LEU A 158 -20.66 3.74 27.59
CA LEU A 158 -20.42 5.06 27.00
C LEU A 158 -19.11 5.08 26.20
N GLY A 159 -18.04 4.49 26.73
CA GLY A 159 -16.78 4.31 26.02
C GLY A 159 -16.97 3.53 24.71
N THR A 160 -17.72 2.43 24.73
CA THR A 160 -18.00 1.64 23.52
C THR A 160 -18.81 2.44 22.48
N LEU A 161 -19.74 3.31 22.91
CA LEU A 161 -20.47 4.19 22.00
C LEU A 161 -19.53 5.20 21.30
N PHE A 162 -18.66 5.88 22.05
CA PHE A 162 -17.68 6.81 21.48
C PHE A 162 -16.68 6.10 20.57
N PHE A 163 -16.27 4.88 20.92
CA PHE A 163 -15.44 4.03 20.07
C PHE A 163 -16.14 3.68 18.75
N GLY A 164 -17.41 3.27 18.82
CA GLY A 164 -18.23 2.98 17.65
C GLY A 164 -18.40 4.18 16.72
N ILE A 165 -18.65 5.38 17.26
CA ILE A 165 -18.73 6.61 16.47
C ILE A 165 -17.38 6.90 15.79
N SER A 166 -16.27 6.73 16.51
CA SER A 166 -14.93 6.94 15.95
C SER A 166 -14.65 6.01 14.77
N VAL A 167 -14.95 4.72 14.92
CA VAL A 167 -14.83 3.71 13.85
C VAL A 167 -15.73 4.05 12.66
N ALA A 168 -16.97 4.47 12.91
CA ALA A 168 -17.91 4.86 11.87
C ALA A 168 -17.42 6.08 11.07
N VAL A 169 -16.86 7.08 11.75
CA VAL A 169 -16.29 8.27 11.11
C VAL A 169 -15.09 7.91 10.23
N VAL A 170 -14.17 7.10 10.73
CA VAL A 170 -12.98 6.69 9.96
C VAL A 170 -13.37 5.81 8.76
N SER A 171 -14.27 4.85 8.97
CA SER A 171 -14.78 3.99 7.89
C SER A 171 -15.53 4.81 6.84
N GLY A 172 -16.38 5.75 7.27
CA GLY A 172 -17.09 6.67 6.38
C GLY A 172 -16.15 7.55 5.56
N ALA A 173 -15.08 8.07 6.17
CA ALA A 173 -14.05 8.84 5.48
C ALA A 173 -13.30 7.99 4.44
N LEU A 174 -12.96 6.74 4.78
CA LEU A 174 -12.30 5.80 3.86
C LEU A 174 -13.20 5.43 2.68
N ILE A 175 -14.48 5.17 2.93
CA ILE A 175 -15.48 4.88 1.89
C ILE A 175 -15.67 6.10 0.99
N ALA A 176 -15.78 7.30 1.56
CA ALA A 176 -15.91 8.53 0.79
C ALA A 176 -14.67 8.76 -0.10
N PHE A 177 -13.48 8.56 0.44
CA PHE A 177 -12.22 8.66 -0.32
C PHE A 177 -12.17 7.63 -1.46
N SER A 178 -12.53 6.37 -1.18
CA SER A 178 -12.60 5.30 -2.17
C SER A 178 -13.61 5.63 -3.29
N HIS A 179 -14.80 6.10 -2.94
CA HIS A 179 -15.86 6.38 -3.90
C HIS A 179 -15.58 7.61 -4.77
N PHE A 180 -15.04 8.69 -4.19
CA PHE A 180 -14.69 9.90 -4.95
C PHE A 180 -13.60 9.64 -5.99
N TRP A 181 -12.68 8.71 -5.71
CA TRP A 181 -11.54 8.44 -6.58
C TRP A 181 -11.77 7.35 -7.61
N GLN A 182 -12.86 6.57 -7.49
CA GLN A 182 -13.25 5.55 -8.47
C GLN A 182 -13.98 6.15 -9.69
N LYS A 183 -14.20 7.47 -9.70
CA LYS A 183 -14.95 8.19 -10.75
C LYS A 183 -14.07 8.87 -11.80
N ASP A 184 -12.75 8.81 -11.62
CA ASP A 184 -11.72 9.28 -12.56
C ASP A 184 -10.88 8.08 -13.06
#